data_AF-A0A9P5WYR4-F1
#
_entry.id   AF-A0A9P5WYR4-F1
#
_cell.length_a   1.000
_cell.length_b   1.000
_cell.length_c   1.000
_cell.angle_alpha   90.00
_cell.angle_beta   90.00
_cell.angle_gamma   90.00
#
_symmetry.space_group_name_H-M   'P 1'
#
loop_
_entity.id
_entity.type
_entity.pdbx_description
1 polymer ?
#
loop_
_entity_poly.entity_id
_entity_poly.type
_entity_poly.pdbx_seq_one_letter_code
_entity_poly.pdbx_strand_id
1 'polypeptide(L)'
;MKPIVEVPPVPAKEWREKRTPSYRHQAQVEEGVDIEELLTRFVGNEVKLTQKELLAIAPKVREAYKDMIVKKRIPTATTVQEVEAEPDLGTEEEELDLASIEFVSVNTLAAPVKVCERSVDPLGQYIQTWWVKDPVMQYLDTLPVNDRERQIFTVAKEVPVAAKDM
;
A
#
# COMPACT_ATOMS: atom_id res chain seq x y z
N MET A 1 -92.28 -28.58 7.78
CA MET A 1 -92.36 -27.15 8.13
C MET A 1 -90.98 -26.71 8.59
N LYS A 2 -90.32 -25.76 7.89
CA LYS A 2 -89.04 -25.19 8.35
C LYS A 2 -89.34 -23.83 8.98
N PRO A 3 -88.81 -23.52 10.18
CA PRO A 3 -89.05 -22.22 10.79
C PRO A 3 -88.25 -21.15 10.03
N ILE A 4 -88.94 -20.08 9.63
CA ILE A 4 -88.32 -18.86 9.11
C ILE A 4 -87.76 -18.13 10.34
N VAL A 5 -86.44 -18.09 10.47
CA VAL A 5 -85.75 -17.27 11.46
C VAL A 5 -85.58 -15.89 10.83
N GLU A 6 -86.41 -14.93 11.25
CA GLU A 6 -86.26 -13.54 10.85
C GLU A 6 -85.03 -12.95 11.53
N VAL A 7 -83.99 -12.69 10.74
CA VAL A 7 -82.77 -12.01 11.19
C VAL A 7 -83.07 -10.51 11.21
N PRO A 8 -82.81 -9.80 12.33
CA PRO A 8 -83.05 -8.36 12.38
C PRO A 8 -82.12 -7.62 11.40
N PRO A 9 -82.59 -6.54 10.74
CA PRO A 9 -81.74 -5.76 9.86
C PRO A 9 -80.65 -5.07 10.68
N VAL A 10 -79.40 -5.46 10.44
CA VAL A 10 -78.22 -4.77 10.99
C VAL A 10 -78.28 -3.32 10.51
N PRO A 11 -78.13 -2.31 11.39
CA PRO A 11 -78.18 -0.91 10.96
C PRO A 11 -77.04 -0.65 9.97
N ALA A 12 -77.40 -0.39 8.71
CA ALA A 12 -76.49 0.05 7.65
C ALA A 12 -76.05 1.51 7.86
N LYS A 13 -75.59 1.84 9.07
CA LYS A 13 -75.02 3.15 9.40
C LYS A 13 -73.53 3.00 9.65
N GLU A 14 -72.79 3.57 8.69
CA GLU A 14 -71.53 4.26 8.93
C GLU A 14 -70.27 3.41 9.08
N TRP A 15 -70.08 2.42 8.19
CA TRP A 15 -68.73 1.99 7.79
C TRP A 15 -68.35 2.61 6.44
N ARG A 16 -68.58 3.91 6.29
CA ARG A 16 -67.79 4.72 5.36
C ARG A 16 -66.66 5.33 6.17
N GLU A 17 -65.66 4.50 6.48
CA GLU A 17 -64.33 5.05 6.70
C GLU A 17 -64.07 6.00 5.52
N LYS A 18 -63.81 7.27 5.85
CA LYS A 18 -63.53 8.31 4.87
C LYS A 18 -62.34 7.79 4.06
N ARG A 19 -62.61 7.21 2.88
CA ARG A 19 -61.60 6.66 1.99
C ARG A 19 -60.62 7.78 1.75
N THR A 20 -59.47 7.73 2.44
CA THR A 20 -58.39 8.66 2.16
C THR A 20 -58.06 8.45 0.69
N PRO A 21 -57.98 9.53 -0.09
CA PRO A 21 -57.78 9.36 -1.51
C PRO A 21 -56.44 8.63 -1.74
N SER A 22 -56.45 7.66 -2.67
CA SER A 22 -55.38 6.66 -2.79
C SER A 22 -53.99 7.25 -3.05
N TYR A 23 -53.93 8.52 -3.45
CA TYR A 23 -52.68 9.27 -3.64
C TYR A 23 -51.87 9.45 -2.35
N ARG A 24 -52.46 9.27 -1.15
CA ARG A 24 -51.72 9.42 0.11
C ARG A 24 -50.69 8.30 0.35
N HIS A 25 -50.83 7.16 -0.33
CA HIS A 25 -49.91 6.03 -0.27
C HIS A 25 -49.11 5.85 -1.57
N GLN A 26 -49.12 6.85 -2.46
CA GLN A 26 -48.26 6.80 -3.63
C GLN A 26 -46.81 6.96 -3.18
N ALA A 27 -45.99 5.96 -3.50
CA ALA A 27 -44.54 6.08 -3.38
C ALA A 27 -44.09 7.28 -4.21
N GLN A 28 -43.20 8.10 -3.65
CA GLN A 28 -42.57 9.18 -4.41
C GLN A 28 -41.85 8.52 -5.60
N VAL A 29 -42.18 8.94 -6.81
CA VAL A 29 -41.47 8.50 -8.02
C VAL A 29 -40.11 9.18 -7.98
N GLU A 30 -39.07 8.43 -7.60
CA GLU A 30 -37.69 8.88 -7.70
C GLU A 30 -37.30 8.84 -9.18
N GLU A 31 -37.55 9.94 -9.89
CA GLU A 31 -37.20 10.08 -11.30
C GLU A 31 -35.76 10.59 -11.42
N GLY A 32 -34.91 9.85 -12.13
CA GLY A 32 -33.57 10.30 -12.52
C GLY A 32 -32.37 9.64 -11.85
N VAL A 33 -32.57 8.55 -11.10
CA VAL A 33 -31.45 7.76 -10.54
C VAL A 33 -31.45 6.37 -11.19
N ASP A 34 -30.48 6.14 -12.07
CA ASP A 34 -30.26 4.80 -12.62
C ASP A 34 -29.63 3.92 -11.52
N ILE A 35 -30.46 3.06 -10.93
CA ILE A 35 -30.09 2.19 -9.81
C ILE A 35 -28.98 1.23 -10.25
N GLU A 36 -28.99 0.80 -11.51
CA GLU A 36 -27.98 -0.11 -12.05
C GLU A 36 -26.63 0.58 -12.17
N GLU A 37 -26.60 1.87 -12.57
CA GLU A 37 -25.39 2.68 -12.61
C GLU A 37 -24.81 2.91 -11.20
N LEU A 38 -25.66 3.21 -10.21
CA LEU A 38 -25.22 3.38 -8.82
C LEU A 38 -24.66 2.09 -8.22
N LEU A 39 -25.31 0.96 -8.45
CA LEU A 39 -24.85 -0.35 -7.99
C LEU A 39 -23.54 -0.74 -8.68
N THR A 40 -23.41 -0.50 -9.98
CA THR A 40 -22.17 -0.75 -10.72
C THR A 40 -21.03 0.13 -10.20
N ARG A 41 -21.31 1.40 -9.92
CA ARG A 41 -20.34 2.31 -9.30
C ARG A 41 -19.95 1.84 -7.90
N PHE A 42 -20.91 1.37 -7.10
CA PHE A 42 -20.64 0.89 -5.75
C PHE A 42 -19.81 -0.40 -5.73
N VAL A 43 -20.12 -1.36 -6.60
CA VAL A 43 -19.40 -2.65 -6.71
C VAL A 43 -18.04 -2.48 -7.39
N GLY A 44 -17.90 -1.55 -8.34
CA GLY A 44 -16.66 -1.25 -9.05
C GLY A 44 -15.68 -0.35 -8.27
N ASN A 45 -16.09 0.19 -7.12
CA ASN A 45 -15.21 1.00 -6.29
C ASN A 45 -14.21 0.11 -5.56
N GLU A 46 -12.95 0.22 -5.98
CA GLU A 46 -11.83 -0.44 -5.32
C GLU A 46 -11.72 0.02 -3.85
N VAL A 47 -11.83 -0.94 -2.93
CA VAL A 47 -11.69 -0.66 -1.50
C VAL A 47 -10.21 -0.46 -1.19
N LYS A 48 -9.79 0.80 -1.09
CA LYS A 48 -8.44 1.15 -0.64
C LYS A 48 -8.32 0.87 0.85
N LEU A 49 -7.66 -0.23 1.20
CA LEU A 49 -7.37 -0.59 2.58
C LEU A 49 -6.02 0.02 3.00
N THR A 50 -5.98 0.57 4.20
CA THR A 50 -4.71 0.91 4.84
C THR A 50 -3.98 -0.36 5.30
N GLN A 51 -2.67 -0.29 5.48
CA GLN A 51 -1.87 -1.44 5.96
C GLN A 51 -2.37 -1.97 7.32
N LYS A 52 -2.82 -1.07 8.20
CA LYS A 52 -3.37 -1.45 9.51
C LYS A 52 -4.65 -2.24 9.38
N GLU A 53 -5.54 -1.83 8.48
CA GLU A 53 -6.79 -2.54 8.19
C GLU A 53 -6.51 -3.88 7.50
N LEU A 54 -5.59 -3.92 6.55
CA LEU A 54 -5.18 -5.17 5.87
C LEU A 54 -4.67 -6.23 6.87
N LEU A 55 -3.86 -5.80 7.84
CA LEU A 55 -3.35 -6.68 8.91
C LEU A 55 -4.42 -7.09 9.93
N ALA A 56 -5.54 -6.37 10.01
CA ALA A 56 -6.65 -6.62 10.93
C ALA A 56 -7.73 -7.57 10.37
N ILE A 57 -7.77 -7.82 9.06
CA ILE A 57 -8.81 -8.63 8.41
C ILE A 57 -8.73 -10.11 8.79
N ALA A 58 -7.69 -10.82 8.33
CA ALA A 58 -7.61 -12.27 8.46
C ALA A 58 -6.16 -12.75 8.65
N PRO A 59 -5.92 -13.80 9.46
CA PRO A 59 -4.57 -14.34 9.69
C PRO A 59 -3.83 -14.70 8.39
N LYS A 60 -4.54 -15.30 7.43
CA LYS A 60 -3.97 -15.71 6.13
C LYS A 60 -3.43 -14.53 5.31
N VAL A 61 -4.14 -13.40 5.30
CA VAL A 61 -3.72 -12.18 4.58
C VAL A 61 -2.51 -11.55 5.27
N ARG A 62 -2.49 -11.58 6.61
CA ARG A 62 -1.36 -11.12 7.42
C ARG A 62 -0.09 -11.92 7.16
N GLU A 63 -0.19 -13.25 7.07
CA GLU A 63 0.94 -14.14 6.76
C GLU A 63 1.49 -13.88 5.36
N ALA A 64 0.63 -13.82 4.33
CA ALA A 64 1.05 -13.50 2.97
C ALA A 64 1.73 -12.12 2.86
N TYR A 65 1.21 -11.11 3.57
CA TYR A 65 1.83 -9.79 3.62
C TYR A 65 3.19 -9.81 4.33
N LYS A 66 3.34 -10.58 5.42
CA LYS A 66 4.62 -10.79 6.09
C LYS A 66 5.63 -11.46 5.16
N ASP A 67 5.26 -12.52 4.45
CA ASP A 67 6.15 -13.23 3.54
C ASP A 67 6.62 -12.33 2.40
N MET A 68 5.73 -11.48 1.86
CA MET A 68 6.09 -10.48 0.85
C MET A 68 7.13 -9.47 1.37
N ILE A 69 7.02 -9.04 2.63
CA ILE A 69 8.00 -8.14 3.24
C ILE A 69 9.30 -8.88 3.56
N VAL A 70 9.23 -10.12 4.04
CA VAL A 70 10.39 -10.91 4.43
C VAL A 70 11.26 -11.26 3.22
N LYS A 71 10.69 -11.57 2.05
CA LYS A 71 11.45 -11.76 0.80
C LYS A 71 12.24 -10.51 0.38
N LYS A 72 11.81 -9.32 0.80
CA LYS A 72 12.53 -8.06 0.55
C LYS A 72 13.58 -7.74 1.62
N ARG A 73 13.69 -8.53 2.69
CA ARG A 73 14.74 -8.37 3.70
C ARG A 73 15.94 -9.20 3.26
N ILE A 74 17.05 -8.53 2.98
CA ILE A 74 18.35 -9.16 2.79
C ILE A 74 18.66 -9.95 4.07
N PRO A 75 19.05 -11.24 3.99
CA PRO A 75 19.55 -11.95 5.15
C PRO A 75 20.78 -11.21 5.66
N THR A 76 20.64 -10.49 6.77
CA THR A 76 21.80 -10.14 7.59
C THR A 76 22.23 -11.45 8.26
N ALA A 77 22.95 -12.28 7.51
CA ALA A 77 23.56 -13.49 8.02
C ALA A 77 24.58 -13.05 9.08
N THR A 78 24.14 -13.03 10.34
CA THR A 78 25.06 -13.15 11.45
C THR A 78 25.47 -14.61 11.47
N THR A 79 26.72 -14.83 11.10
CA THR A 79 27.47 -16.08 11.20
C THR A 79 27.12 -16.82 12.50
N VAL A 80 26.32 -17.87 12.40
CA VAL A 80 26.37 -19.00 13.33
C VAL A 80 26.34 -20.25 12.46
N GLN A 81 27.45 -20.98 12.54
CA GLN A 81 27.72 -22.22 11.84
C GLN A 81 26.79 -23.35 12.28
N GLU A 82 26.57 -24.27 11.34
CA GLU A 82 26.15 -25.68 11.49
C GLU A 82 24.75 -25.96 12.08
N VAL A 83 23.80 -26.30 11.21
CA VAL A 83 23.18 -27.64 11.17
C VAL A 83 22.81 -27.96 9.70
N GLU A 84 23.28 -29.12 9.26
CA GLU A 84 23.09 -29.76 7.96
C GLU A 84 21.61 -29.99 7.60
N ALA A 85 21.23 -29.67 6.35
CA ALA A 85 20.30 -30.45 5.52
C ALA A 85 20.22 -29.86 4.09
N GLU A 86 20.85 -30.54 3.13
CA GLU A 86 20.65 -30.41 1.69
C GLU A 86 19.45 -31.29 1.22
N PRO A 87 18.96 -31.23 -0.04
CA PRO A 87 19.33 -30.34 -1.15
C PRO A 87 18.13 -29.75 -1.97
N ASP A 88 18.51 -28.94 -2.95
CA ASP A 88 17.89 -28.81 -4.28
C ASP A 88 16.67 -27.90 -4.45
N LEU A 89 16.95 -26.64 -4.83
CA LEU A 89 16.31 -26.03 -6.01
C LEU A 89 17.30 -25.04 -6.65
N GLY A 90 17.79 -25.41 -7.82
CA GLY A 90 18.65 -24.59 -8.65
C GLY A 90 18.15 -23.15 -8.80
N THR A 91 18.95 -22.22 -8.34
CA THR A 91 18.95 -20.85 -8.81
C THR A 91 20.39 -20.55 -9.13
N GLU A 92 20.66 -20.20 -10.38
CA GLU A 92 21.95 -19.75 -10.86
C GLU A 92 22.23 -18.42 -10.15
N GLU A 93 22.75 -18.49 -8.94
CA GLU A 93 23.30 -17.35 -8.24
C GLU A 93 24.53 -16.96 -9.05
N GLU A 94 24.41 -15.88 -9.83
CA GLU A 94 25.58 -15.16 -10.32
C GLU A 94 26.42 -14.85 -9.07
N GLU A 95 27.45 -15.67 -8.87
CA GLU A 95 28.47 -15.53 -7.86
C GLU A 95 29.19 -14.20 -8.17
N LEU A 96 28.58 -13.09 -7.76
CA LEU A 96 29.19 -11.78 -7.85
C LEU A 96 30.43 -11.87 -6.99
N ASP A 97 31.60 -11.89 -7.64
CA ASP A 97 32.92 -11.88 -7.01
C ASP A 97 32.91 -10.84 -5.88
N LEU A 98 32.75 -11.31 -4.64
CA LEU A 98 32.76 -10.49 -3.42
C LEU A 98 34.07 -9.70 -3.30
N ALA A 99 35.11 -10.14 -4.01
CA ALA A 99 36.40 -9.47 -4.15
C ALA A 99 36.34 -8.13 -4.92
N SER A 100 35.24 -7.84 -5.62
CA SER A 100 35.07 -6.62 -6.43
C SER A 100 34.15 -5.57 -5.80
N ILE A 101 33.60 -5.85 -4.63
CA ILE A 101 32.73 -4.93 -3.89
C ILE A 101 33.60 -3.98 -3.07
N GLU A 102 33.44 -2.67 -3.29
CA GLU A 102 34.19 -1.64 -2.58
C GLU A 102 33.34 -1.03 -1.45
N PHE A 103 33.87 -1.08 -0.23
CA PHE A 103 33.22 -0.49 0.95
C PHE A 103 33.66 0.96 1.12
N VAL A 104 32.69 1.88 1.09
CA VAL A 104 32.95 3.32 1.23
C VAL A 104 32.31 3.83 2.51
N SER A 105 33.11 4.44 3.38
CA SER A 105 32.59 5.03 4.60
C SER A 105 31.86 6.35 4.30
N VAL A 106 30.62 6.48 4.78
CA VAL A 106 29.81 7.69 4.61
C VAL A 106 30.50 8.92 5.23
N ASN A 107 31.31 8.72 6.27
CA ASN A 107 32.01 9.81 6.95
C ASN A 107 33.19 10.38 6.16
N THR A 108 33.67 9.66 5.13
CA THR A 108 34.74 10.13 4.25
C THR A 108 34.23 10.86 3.01
N LEU A 109 32.91 10.89 2.80
CA LEU A 109 32.30 11.56 1.66
C LEU A 109 32.39 13.09 1.78
N ALA A 110 32.29 13.75 0.63
CA ALA A 110 32.27 15.21 0.56
C ALA A 110 31.08 15.79 1.35
N ALA A 111 31.27 17.01 1.89
CA ALA A 111 30.21 17.70 2.62
C ALA A 111 28.97 17.94 1.74
N PRO A 112 27.75 17.92 2.31
CA PRO A 112 26.52 18.15 1.56
C PRO A 112 26.52 19.52 0.87
N VAL A 113 26.25 19.54 -0.43
CA VAL A 113 26.23 20.73 -1.28
C VAL A 113 24.79 21.25 -1.35
N LYS A 114 24.62 22.55 -1.08
CA LYS A 114 23.34 23.24 -1.26
C LYS A 114 23.20 23.63 -2.73
N VAL A 115 22.14 23.16 -3.36
CA VAL A 115 21.82 23.46 -4.76
C VAL A 115 20.62 24.39 -4.80
N CYS A 116 20.73 25.40 -5.66
CA CYS A 116 19.66 26.33 -5.96
C CYS A 116 19.26 26.14 -7.42
N GLU A 117 18.01 25.79 -7.66
CA GLU A 117 17.44 25.81 -9.00
C GLU A 117 16.44 26.95 -9.11
N ARG A 118 16.50 27.63 -10.25
CA ARG A 118 15.49 28.61 -10.65
C ARG A 118 14.61 27.93 -11.68
N SER A 119 13.36 27.73 -11.34
CA SER A 119 12.34 27.22 -12.24
C SER A 119 11.24 28.26 -12.42
N VAL A 120 10.44 28.06 -13.46
CA VAL A 120 9.26 28.88 -13.72
C VAL A 120 8.04 28.02 -13.44
N ASP A 121 7.15 28.53 -12.60
CA ASP A 121 5.89 27.88 -12.29
C ASP A 121 4.97 27.78 -13.51
N PRO A 122 3.94 26.90 -13.47
CA PRO A 122 2.89 26.86 -14.47
C PRO A 122 2.16 28.22 -14.66
N LEU A 123 2.24 29.11 -13.68
CA LEU A 123 1.69 30.47 -13.70
C LEU A 123 2.68 31.54 -14.19
N GLY A 124 3.86 31.15 -14.67
CA GLY A 124 4.87 32.05 -15.21
C GLY A 124 5.68 32.83 -14.17
N GLN A 125 5.55 32.49 -12.88
CA GLN A 125 6.32 33.11 -11.80
C GLN A 125 7.66 32.40 -11.60
N TYR A 126 8.71 33.17 -11.32
CA TYR A 126 10.01 32.61 -11.01
C TYR A 126 10.05 32.10 -9.58
N ILE A 127 10.30 30.81 -9.41
CA ILE A 127 10.54 30.18 -8.11
C ILE A 127 12.01 29.80 -7.99
N GLN A 128 12.56 30.06 -6.81
CA GLN A 128 13.88 29.60 -6.42
C GLN A 128 13.72 28.48 -5.40
N THR A 129 14.03 27.26 -5.81
CA THR A 129 13.98 26.08 -4.95
C THR A 129 15.38 25.77 -4.44
N TRP A 130 15.49 25.63 -3.13
CA TRP A 130 16.73 25.22 -2.48
C TRP A 130 16.59 23.81 -1.97
N TRP A 131 17.57 22.95 -2.29
CA TRP A 131 17.69 21.64 -1.67
C TRP A 131 19.14 21.32 -1.37
N VAL A 132 19.33 20.32 -0.52
CA VAL A 132 20.65 19.82 -0.15
C VAL A 132 20.85 18.50 -0.86
N LYS A 133 21.92 18.37 -1.64
CA LYS A 133 22.24 17.13 -2.32
C LYS A 133 22.89 16.15 -1.34
N ASP A 134 22.37 14.92 -1.31
CA ASP A 134 22.90 13.85 -0.46
C ASP A 134 24.40 13.62 -0.78
N PRO A 135 25.29 13.55 0.23
CA PRO A 135 26.70 13.25 0.02
C PRO A 135 26.96 11.93 -0.74
N VAL A 136 26.10 10.90 -0.55
CA VAL A 136 26.20 9.63 -1.29
C VAL A 136 25.91 9.84 -2.76
N MET A 137 24.84 10.58 -3.09
CA MET A 137 24.49 10.86 -4.48
C MET A 137 25.54 11.74 -5.17
N GLN A 138 26.14 12.70 -4.45
CA GLN A 138 27.26 13.48 -4.97
C GLN A 138 28.45 12.60 -5.34
N TYR A 139 28.78 11.63 -4.48
CA TYR A 139 29.87 10.71 -4.73
C TYR A 139 29.57 9.80 -5.93
N LEU A 140 28.37 9.21 -5.98
CA LEU A 140 27.96 8.37 -7.12
C LEU A 140 27.98 9.12 -8.46
N ASP A 141 27.69 10.42 -8.47
CA ASP A 141 27.76 11.23 -9.68
C ASP A 141 29.20 11.45 -10.20
N THR A 142 30.21 11.33 -9.33
CA THR A 142 31.63 11.39 -9.75
C THR A 142 32.13 10.11 -10.39
N LEU A 143 31.39 9.01 -10.21
CA LEU A 143 31.79 7.67 -10.62
C LEU A 143 31.12 7.23 -11.93
N PRO A 144 31.81 6.40 -12.75
CA PRO A 144 31.24 5.83 -13.95
C PRO A 144 30.13 4.83 -13.60
N VAL A 145 29.15 4.66 -14.49
CA VAL A 145 27.92 3.89 -14.23
C VAL A 145 28.20 2.45 -13.78
N ASN A 146 29.23 1.81 -14.36
CA ASN A 146 29.59 0.42 -14.08
C ASN A 146 30.06 0.17 -12.63
N ASP A 147 30.59 1.20 -11.96
CA ASP A 147 31.16 1.08 -10.62
C ASP A 147 30.15 1.46 -9.53
N ARG A 148 29.02 2.08 -9.91
CA ARG A 148 27.97 2.52 -8.96
C ARG A 148 27.27 1.35 -8.28
N GLU A 149 27.04 0.27 -9.02
CA GLU A 149 26.30 -0.91 -8.55
C GLU A 149 27.14 -1.79 -7.60
N ARG A 150 28.47 -1.58 -7.58
CA ARG A 150 29.42 -2.37 -6.78
C ARG A 150 29.79 -1.72 -5.44
N GLN A 151 29.16 -0.60 -5.09
CA GLN A 151 29.51 0.18 -3.91
C GLN A 151 28.57 -0.10 -2.74
N ILE A 152 29.16 -0.38 -1.57
CA ILE A 152 28.44 -0.51 -0.31
C ILE A 152 28.85 0.62 0.62
N PHE A 153 27.87 1.43 1.04
CA PHE A 153 28.10 2.56 1.94
C PHE A 153 27.89 2.14 3.40
N THR A 154 28.90 2.34 4.24
CA THR A 154 28.85 2.00 5.67
C THR A 154 29.06 3.24 6.55
N VAL A 155 28.34 3.31 7.68
CA VAL A 155 28.43 4.44 8.63
C VAL A 155 29.60 4.26 9.61
N ALA A 156 30.14 3.04 9.72
CA ALA A 156 31.23 2.69 10.61
C ALA A 156 32.60 2.97 9.97
N LYS A 157 33.58 3.29 10.81
CA LYS A 157 34.99 3.31 10.44
C LYS A 157 35.49 1.87 10.52
N GLU A 158 35.73 1.23 9.38
CA GLU A 158 36.48 -0.02 9.39
C GLU A 158 37.90 0.30 9.87
N VAL A 159 38.23 -0.16 11.07
CA VAL A 159 39.62 -0.41 11.45
C VAL A 159 39.93 -1.78 10.85
N PRO A 160 40.81 -1.90 9.84
CA PRO A 160 41.36 -3.19 9.49
C PRO A 160 42.28 -3.61 10.65
N VAL A 161 41.74 -4.35 11.63
CA VAL A 161 42.57 -4.97 12.66
C VAL A 161 43.17 -6.23 12.05
N ALA A 162 44.47 -6.10 11.77
CA ALA A 162 45.39 -7.17 11.47
C ALA A 162 45.19 -8.41 12.37
N ALA A 163 45.08 -9.57 11.73
CA ALA A 163 45.51 -10.83 12.31
C ALA A 163 46.49 -11.47 11.32
N LYS A 164 47.69 -10.89 11.26
CA LYS A 164 48.86 -11.50 10.64
C LYS A 164 50.02 -11.37 11.62
N ASP A 165 49.89 -12.11 12.71
CA ASP A 165 50.98 -12.48 13.62
C ASP A 165 50.47 -13.64 14.47
N MET A 166 50.67 -14.87 13.99
CA MET A 166 51.14 -16.06 14.73
C MET A 166 51.64 -17.10 13.73
#